data_AF-A0A969M8V3-F1
#
_entry.id   AF-A0A969M8V3-F1
#
_cell.length_a   1.000
_cell.length_b   1.000
_cell.length_c   1.000
_cell.angle_alpha   90.00
_cell.angle_beta   90.00
_cell.angle_gamma   90.00
#
_symmetry.space_group_name_H-M   'P 1'
#
loop_
_entity.id
_entity.type
_entity.pdbx_description
1 polymer ?
#
loop_
_entity_poly.entity_id
_entity_poly.type
_entity_poly.pdbx_seq_one_letter_code
_entity_poly.pdbx_strand_id
1 'polypeptide(L)' 'MKRAEDRAELPADPDQTFPRTCRLTLSRQFRDVFAAPRRRGGAGFLVLYRKNNLGHPRLGLAIARSARAGLSTEPV' A
#
# COMPACT_ATOMS: atom_id res chain seq x y z
N MET A 1 7.12 39.08 16.21
CA MET A 1 6.92 37.65 16.51
C MET A 1 6.55 36.94 15.21
N LYS A 2 7.46 36.18 14.59
CA LYS A 2 7.17 35.29 13.46
C LYS A 2 7.32 33.85 13.97
N ARG A 3 6.23 33.08 13.97
CA ARG A 3 6.23 31.64 14.25
C ARG A 3 5.39 30.95 13.19
N ALA A 4 5.74 29.68 12.98
CA ALA A 4 5.33 28.78 11.89
C ALA A 4 6.09 29.11 10.59
N GLU A 5 7.40 28.91 10.57
CA GLU A 5 8.00 27.60 10.26
C GLU A 5 7.56 27.16 8.89
N ASP A 6 8.29 27.68 7.90
CA ASP A 6 8.56 27.05 6.62
C ASP A 6 8.50 25.54 6.77
N ARG A 7 7.36 24.96 6.39
CA ARG A 7 7.29 23.53 6.12
C ARG A 7 7.99 23.34 4.77
N ALA A 8 9.31 23.49 4.80
CA ALA A 8 10.17 23.18 3.68
C ALA A 8 9.81 21.74 3.27
N GLU A 9 9.18 21.61 2.11
CA GLU A 9 9.10 20.33 1.42
C GLU A 9 10.54 19.88 1.21
N LEU A 10 11.01 19.02 2.12
CA LEU A 10 12.25 18.31 1.92
C LEU A 10 12.10 17.58 0.58
N PRO A 11 13.01 17.80 -0.38
CA PRO A 11 12.94 17.11 -1.66
C PRO A 11 12.85 15.62 -1.36
N ALA A 12 11.86 14.95 -1.97
CA ALA A 12 11.64 13.52 -1.76
C ALA A 12 12.96 12.78 -2.04
N ASP A 13 13.62 12.34 -0.96
CA ASP A 13 14.85 11.59 -1.06
C ASP A 13 14.54 10.32 -1.87
N PRO A 14 15.23 10.06 -3.00
CA PRO A 14 15.03 8.84 -3.78
C PRO A 14 15.15 7.56 -2.94
N ASP A 15 15.76 7.63 -1.75
CA ASP A 15 15.92 6.53 -0.80
C ASP A 15 14.68 6.25 0.07
N GLN A 16 13.59 7.01 -0.03
CA GLN A 16 12.32 6.69 0.65
C GLN A 16 11.50 5.60 -0.07
N THR A 17 12.16 4.73 -0.82
CA THR A 17 11.54 3.64 -1.58
C THR A 17 12.06 2.29 -1.11
N PHE A 18 11.17 1.30 -0.97
CA PHE A 18 11.60 -0.08 -0.76
C PHE A 18 12.49 -0.56 -1.92
N PRO A 19 13.61 -1.23 -1.63
CA PRO A 19 14.45 -1.80 -2.69
C PRO A 19 13.62 -2.75 -3.55
N ARG A 20 14.00 -2.89 -4.83
CA ARG A 20 13.20 -3.66 -5.81
C ARG A 20 12.99 -5.12 -5.37
N THR A 21 13.95 -5.70 -4.66
CA THR A 21 13.88 -7.04 -4.05
C THR A 21 12.75 -7.15 -3.03
N CYS A 22 12.48 -6.10 -2.27
CA CYS A 22 11.41 -6.02 -1.26
C CYS A 22 10.04 -5.63 -1.86
N ARG A 23 9.90 -5.57 -3.18
CA ARG A 23 8.64 -5.22 -3.86
C ARG A 23 8.05 -6.40 -4.63
N LEU A 24 6.72 -6.49 -4.63
CA LEU A 24 5.99 -7.31 -5.59
C LEU A 24 5.89 -6.53 -6.90
N THR A 25 6.65 -6.95 -7.91
CA THR A 25 6.79 -6.25 -9.19
C THR A 25 6.17 -7.00 -10.37
N LEU A 26 5.82 -8.29 -10.19
CA LEU A 26 5.32 -9.15 -11.26
C LEU A 26 3.93 -9.69 -10.92
N SER A 27 3.03 -9.74 -11.91
CA SER A 27 1.64 -10.20 -11.72
C SER A 27 1.54 -11.61 -11.13
N ARG A 28 2.50 -12.51 -11.43
CA ARG A 28 2.57 -13.85 -10.81
C ARG A 28 2.73 -13.79 -9.29
N GLN A 29 3.50 -12.82 -8.77
CA GLN A 29 3.76 -12.69 -7.35
C GLN A 29 2.50 -12.24 -6.59
N PHE A 30 1.65 -11.43 -7.22
CA PHE A 30 0.33 -11.09 -6.68
C PHE A 30 -0.62 -12.28 -6.73
N ARG A 31 -0.68 -13.01 -7.85
CA ARG A 31 -1.48 -14.25 -7.97
C ARG A 31 -1.14 -15.24 -6.87
N ASP A 32 0.14 -15.43 -6.60
CA ASP A 32 0.63 -16.30 -5.53
C ASP A 32 0.09 -15.89 -4.15
N VAL A 33 0.03 -14.59 -3.84
CA VAL A 33 -0.57 -14.07 -2.60
C VAL A 33 -2.07 -14.32 -2.56
N PHE A 34 -2.77 -14.09 -3.68
CA PHE A 34 -4.22 -14.23 -3.76
C PHE A 34 -4.72 -15.67 -3.78
N ALA A 35 -3.89 -16.64 -4.17
CA ALA A 35 -4.28 -18.06 -4.25
C ALA A 35 -4.52 -18.69 -2.87
N ALA A 36 -3.76 -18.31 -1.85
CA ALA A 36 -3.91 -18.83 -0.48
C ALA A 36 -3.55 -17.75 0.57
N PRO A 37 -4.35 -16.68 0.70
CA PRO A 37 -4.01 -15.55 1.54
C PRO A 37 -4.39 -15.82 3.00
N ARG A 38 -3.52 -15.41 3.91
CA ARG A 38 -3.95 -14.94 5.23
C ARG A 38 -4.41 -13.50 5.08
N ARG A 39 -5.49 -13.13 5.78
CA ARG A 39 -6.16 -11.83 5.61
C ARG A 39 -6.22 -11.11 6.94
N ARG A 40 -6.01 -9.79 6.92
CA ARG A 40 -6.32 -8.90 8.04
C ARG A 40 -7.01 -7.65 7.50
N GLY A 41 -8.25 -7.45 7.91
CA GLY A 41 -9.04 -6.27 7.56
C GLY A 41 -8.82 -5.12 8.54
N GLY A 42 -8.87 -3.90 8.03
CA GLY A 42 -8.93 -2.65 8.81
C GLY A 42 -9.84 -1.64 8.11
N ALA A 43 -10.15 -0.52 8.77
CA ALA A 43 -11.13 0.46 8.30
C ALA A 43 -10.79 1.14 6.95
N GLY A 44 -9.54 1.08 6.49
CA GLY A 44 -9.10 1.72 5.23
C GLY A 44 -8.38 0.81 4.22
N PHE A 45 -7.95 -0.39 4.62
CA PHE A 45 -7.24 -1.29 3.72
C PHE A 45 -7.35 -2.75 4.18
N LEU A 46 -7.26 -3.66 3.21
CA LEU A 46 -7.18 -5.09 3.42
C LEU A 46 -5.74 -5.55 3.20
N VAL A 47 -5.12 -6.13 4.21
CA VAL A 47 -3.79 -6.76 4.07
C VAL A 47 -3.97 -8.23 3.74
N LEU A 48 -3.47 -8.62 2.57
CA LEU A 48 -3.34 -10.02 2.14
C LEU A 48 -1.87 -10.41 2.22
N TYR A 49 -1.57 -11.52 2.89
CA TYR A 49 -0.20 -11.95 3.10
C TYR A 49 -0.07 -13.47 3.11
N ARG A 50 1.12 -13.95 2.74
CA ARG A 50 1.53 -15.35 2.83
C ARG A 50 3.02 -15.45 3.13
N LYS A 51 3.45 -16.60 3.65
CA LYS A 51 4.88 -16.88 3.83
C LYS A 51 5.57 -16.95 2.45
N ASN A 52 6.78 -16.42 2.37
CA ASN A 52 7.67 -16.57 1.23
C ASN A 52 9.01 -17.18 1.70
N ASN A 53 9.80 -17.73 0.78
CA ASN A 53 11.06 -18.43 1.08
C ASN A 53 12.30 -17.60 0.75
N LEU A 54 12.19 -16.26 0.67
CA LEU A 54 13.28 -15.37 0.27
C LEU A 54 14.08 -14.81 1.45
N GLY A 55 13.70 -15.15 2.69
CA GLY A 55 14.34 -14.61 3.90
C GLY A 55 13.98 -13.16 4.21
N HIS A 56 13.19 -12.49 3.37
CA HIS A 56 12.73 -11.13 3.61
C HIS A 56 11.27 -10.92 3.13
N PRO A 57 10.51 -9.99 3.74
CA PRO A 57 9.18 -9.65 3.27
C PRO A 57 9.23 -8.95 1.92
N ARG A 58 8.10 -8.98 1.21
CA ARG A 58 7.87 -8.20 -0.01
C ARG A 58 6.52 -7.53 0.07
N LEU A 59 6.43 -6.30 -0.40
CA LEU A 59 5.21 -5.49 -0.36
C LEU A 59 4.77 -5.12 -1.78
N GLY A 60 3.46 -5.14 -2.00
CA GLY A 60 2.82 -4.63 -3.21
C GLY A 60 1.49 -4.02 -2.87
N LEU A 61 1.09 -2.99 -3.60
CA LEU A 61 -0.21 -2.33 -3.45
C LEU A 61 -1.11 -2.73 -4.62
N ALA A 62 -2.28 -3.27 -4.32
CA ALA A 62 -3.31 -3.53 -5.30
C ALA A 62 -4.48 -2.60 -5.01
N ILE A 63 -4.80 -1.73 -5.95
CA ILE A 63 -5.94 -0.83 -5.87
C ILE A 63 -7.02 -1.42 -6.76
N ALA A 64 -8.15 -1.81 -6.18
CA ALA A 64 -9.30 -2.18 -6.98
C ALA A 64 -9.73 -0.95 -7.78
N ARG A 65 -9.93 -1.11 -9.09
CA ARG A 65 -10.61 -0.08 -9.87
C ARG A 65 -12.08 -0.10 -9.45
N SER A 66 -12.45 0.77 -8.51
CA SER A 66 -13.84 1.00 -8.14
C SER A 66 -14.50 1.86 -9.22
N ALA A 67 -15.71 1.49 -9.65
CA ALA A 67 -16.55 2.31 -10.52
C ALA A 67 -17.39 3.36 -9.75
N ARG A 68 -17.16 3.52 -8.44
CA ARG A 68 -17.98 4.39 -7.58
C ARG A 68 -17.21 5.66 -7.22
N ALA A 69 -17.35 6.68 -8.06
CA ALA A 69 -17.19 8.07 -7.63
C ALA A 69 -18.42 8.43 -6.77
N GLY A 70 -18.18 8.92 -5.56
CA GLY A 70 -19.16 9.61 -4.71
C GLY A 70 -20.47 8.88 -4.39
N LEU A 71 -20.58 8.31 -3.20
CA LEU A 71 -21.86 8.33 -2.49
C LEU A 71 -21.58 8.72 -1.03
N SER A 72 -21.56 10.04 -0.80
CA SER A 72 -22.06 10.57 0.47
C SER A 72 -23.51 10.09 0.54
N THR A 73 -23.79 9.32 1.58
CA THR A 73 -25.14 8.95 1.96
C THR A 73 -25.31 9.62 3.30
N GLU A 74 -25.61 10.92 3.28
CA GLU A 74 -26.15 11.56 4.47
C GLU A 74 -27.57 11.01 4.68
N PRO A 75 -27.94 10.57 5.88
CA PRO A 75 -29.30 10.17 6.16
C PRO A 75 -30.22 11.41 6.19
N VAL A 76 -31.44 11.23 5.66
CA VAL A 76 -32.56 12.17 5.74
C VAL A 76 -33.01 12.35 7.18
#